data_AF-A0A165SPT7-F1
#
_entry.id   AF-A0A165SPT7-F1
#
_cell.length_a   1.000
_cell.length_b   1.000
_cell.length_c   1.000
_cell.angle_alpha   90.00
_cell.angle_beta   90.00
_cell.angle_gamma   90.00
#
_symmetry.space_group_name_H-M   'P 1'
#
loop_
_entity.id
_entity.type
_entity.pdbx_description
1 polymer ?
#
loop_
_entity_poly.entity_id
_entity_poly.type
_entity_poly.pdbx_seq_one_letter_code
_entity_poly.pdbx_strand_id
1 'polypeptide(L)'
;MSAYGAILTPTRTAEPLPTTRWRLNATSKYTPSHNAYLTIYHLTLSTAQLVPGLVEYLHRAFADELMRGMTYPQEIQAGEEYTLEMFQAYYFAADVLVAVMSDRASEEIIDGAEVQLSIKNAVDGRTLEECIAGCYYVKPNYPGRSSHICNAGFLVPPSQRGRGVGAVLARSYLYYAPKLGYEASVFNLVYVNNTASVRLWEALGFTKAGLIPRAGRLRKQDGSEGEEFIDAYVFYRRFDQ
;
A
#
# COMPACT_ATOMS: atom_id res chain seq x y z
N MET A 1 13.94 -6.69 -7.62
CA MET A 1 14.36 -7.78 -6.72
C MET A 1 15.11 -7.18 -5.52
N SER A 2 14.99 -7.77 -4.33
CA SER A 2 15.79 -7.35 -3.17
C SER A 2 17.28 -7.62 -3.43
N ALA A 3 18.18 -6.84 -2.83
CA ALA A 3 19.63 -7.08 -2.86
C ALA A 3 20.03 -8.48 -2.33
N TYR A 4 19.11 -9.15 -1.64
CA TYR A 4 19.29 -10.47 -1.03
C TYR A 4 18.56 -11.60 -1.76
N GLY A 5 18.02 -11.34 -2.97
CA GLY A 5 17.15 -12.29 -3.66
C GLY A 5 15.76 -12.40 -3.01
N ALA A 6 15.12 -13.56 -3.11
CA ALA A 6 13.84 -13.81 -2.46
C ALA A 6 14.03 -13.86 -0.93
N ILE A 7 13.47 -12.88 -0.22
CA ILE A 7 13.48 -12.89 1.24
C ILE A 7 12.39 -13.85 1.71
N LEU A 8 12.79 -14.92 2.38
CA LEU A 8 11.85 -15.86 2.98
C LEU A 8 11.05 -15.14 4.08
N THR A 9 9.73 -15.24 3.98
CA THR A 9 8.82 -14.78 5.03
C THR A 9 8.99 -15.70 6.24
N PRO A 10 9.13 -15.17 7.48
CA PRO A 10 9.12 -15.98 8.68
C PRO A 10 7.86 -16.85 8.72
N THR A 11 7.94 -18.05 9.30
CA THR A 11 6.78 -18.92 9.49
C THR A 11 5.75 -18.20 10.36
N ARG A 12 4.68 -17.70 9.75
CA ARG A 12 3.58 -17.02 10.41
C ARG A 12 2.34 -17.92 10.43
N THR A 13 1.51 -17.75 11.43
CA THR A 13 0.18 -18.38 11.47
C THR A 13 -0.58 -18.00 10.22
N ALA A 14 -1.07 -18.99 9.47
CA ALA A 14 -1.72 -18.80 8.17
C ALA A 14 -3.05 -18.05 8.21
N GLU A 15 -3.53 -17.66 9.40
CA GLU A 15 -4.82 -17.00 9.57
C GLU A 15 -4.71 -15.49 9.30
N PRO A 16 -5.58 -14.95 8.42
CA PRO A 16 -5.66 -13.52 8.23
C PRO A 16 -6.06 -12.78 9.51
N LEU A 17 -5.28 -11.76 9.87
CA LEU A 17 -5.68 -10.75 10.85
C LEU A 17 -7.11 -10.19 10.63
N PRO A 18 -7.80 -9.76 11.71
CA PRO A 18 -9.18 -9.27 11.63
C PRO A 18 -9.38 -8.12 10.64
N THR A 19 -10.56 -8.11 10.01
CA THR A 19 -11.01 -7.00 9.16
C THR A 19 -11.36 -5.79 10.02
N THR A 20 -10.94 -4.58 9.62
CA THR A 20 -11.15 -3.37 10.44
C THR A 20 -11.76 -2.20 9.66
N ARG A 21 -12.46 -1.31 10.37
CA ARG A 21 -12.99 -0.04 9.81
C ARG A 21 -12.12 1.15 10.15
N TRP A 22 -12.06 2.10 9.22
CA TRP A 22 -11.24 3.30 9.32
C TRP A 22 -11.92 4.52 8.72
N ARG A 23 -11.98 5.59 9.50
CA ARG A 23 -12.61 6.85 9.11
C ARG A 23 -11.84 7.50 7.97
N LEU A 24 -12.60 7.93 6.95
CA LEU A 24 -12.09 8.80 5.90
C LEU A 24 -12.31 10.25 6.35
N ASN A 25 -11.24 10.96 6.71
CA ASN A 25 -11.38 12.35 7.13
C ASN A 25 -11.82 13.20 5.93
N ALA A 26 -12.93 13.92 6.09
CA ALA A 26 -13.49 14.81 5.09
C ALA A 26 -12.66 16.10 4.99
N THR A 27 -11.47 16.02 4.39
CA THR A 27 -10.65 17.20 4.09
C THR A 27 -10.71 17.57 2.61
N SER A 28 -11.53 16.88 1.80
CA SER A 28 -11.61 17.07 0.36
C SER A 28 -13.03 17.38 -0.07
N LYS A 29 -13.19 18.36 -0.97
CA LYS A 29 -14.45 18.69 -1.68
C LYS A 29 -15.03 17.52 -2.49
N TYR A 30 -14.31 16.39 -2.56
CA TYR A 30 -14.68 15.16 -3.26
C TYR A 30 -15.02 13.99 -2.33
N THR A 31 -15.07 14.20 -1.01
CA THR A 31 -15.47 13.14 -0.06
C THR A 31 -17.00 13.00 -0.04
N PRO A 32 -17.57 11.83 -0.34
CA PRO A 32 -19.02 11.63 -0.29
C PRO A 32 -19.47 11.53 1.18
N SER A 33 -20.37 12.43 1.60
CA SER A 33 -21.07 12.45 2.90
C SER A 33 -20.20 12.57 4.17
N HIS A 34 -20.79 13.19 5.20
CA HIS A 34 -20.29 13.03 6.56
C HIS A 34 -20.33 11.52 6.89
N ASN A 35 -19.18 10.96 7.28
CA ASN A 35 -18.99 9.56 7.71
C ASN A 35 -18.69 8.48 6.64
N ALA A 36 -17.98 8.84 5.57
CA ALA A 36 -17.31 7.82 4.73
C ALA A 36 -16.22 7.07 5.51
N TYR A 37 -16.05 5.78 5.21
CA TYR A 37 -14.99 4.95 5.79
C TYR A 37 -14.42 3.95 4.79
N LEU A 38 -13.24 3.43 5.12
CA LEU A 38 -12.67 2.26 4.45
C LEU A 38 -12.78 1.05 5.36
N THR A 39 -13.05 -0.11 4.76
CA THR A 39 -12.87 -1.39 5.43
C THR A 39 -11.58 -2.03 4.91
N ILE A 40 -10.69 -2.45 5.80
CA ILE A 40 -9.38 -2.99 5.48
C ILE A 40 -9.39 -4.50 5.71
N TYR A 41 -9.01 -5.25 4.68
CA TYR A 41 -8.98 -6.71 4.65
C TYR A 41 -7.55 -7.17 4.54
N HIS A 42 -7.11 -8.04 5.45
CA HIS A 42 -5.86 -8.77 5.28
C HIS A 42 -6.12 -10.00 4.41
N LEU A 43 -5.39 -10.12 3.30
CA LEU A 43 -5.55 -11.16 2.29
C LEU A 43 -4.20 -11.83 1.99
N THR A 44 -4.26 -13.14 1.86
CA THR A 44 -3.27 -13.94 1.14
C THR A 44 -3.62 -13.99 -0.36
N LEU A 45 -2.70 -14.47 -1.21
CA LEU A 45 -3.01 -14.69 -2.63
C LEU A 45 -4.23 -15.61 -2.82
N SER A 46 -4.28 -16.72 -2.07
CA SER A 46 -5.38 -17.69 -2.17
C SER A 46 -6.73 -17.08 -1.80
N THR A 47 -6.80 -16.27 -0.73
CA THR A 47 -8.04 -15.60 -0.33
C THR A 47 -8.43 -14.45 -1.27
N ALA A 48 -7.46 -13.74 -1.84
CA ALA A 48 -7.72 -12.69 -2.84
C ALA A 48 -8.30 -13.28 -4.13
N GLN A 49 -7.84 -14.46 -4.57
CA GLN A 49 -8.36 -15.17 -5.75
C GLN A 49 -9.82 -15.64 -5.60
N LEU A 50 -10.35 -15.71 -4.38
CA LEU A 50 -11.78 -15.98 -4.14
C LEU A 50 -12.68 -14.80 -4.51
N VAL A 51 -12.12 -13.60 -4.70
CA VAL A 51 -12.83 -12.41 -5.18
C VAL A 51 -12.59 -12.29 -6.69
N PRO A 52 -13.62 -12.51 -7.54
CA PRO A 52 -13.44 -12.51 -8.99
C PRO A 52 -12.81 -11.21 -9.51
N GLY A 53 -11.71 -11.33 -10.25
CA GLY A 53 -11.05 -10.21 -10.90
C GLY A 53 -10.21 -9.31 -9.99
N LEU A 54 -10.15 -9.56 -8.68
CA LEU A 54 -9.44 -8.70 -7.73
C LEU A 54 -7.94 -8.63 -8.01
N VAL A 55 -7.31 -9.78 -8.22
CA VAL A 55 -5.85 -9.84 -8.43
C VAL A 55 -5.47 -9.18 -9.76
N GLU A 56 -6.27 -9.40 -10.80
CA GLU A 56 -6.11 -8.81 -12.13
C GLU A 56 -6.35 -7.28 -12.11
N TYR A 57 -7.31 -6.82 -11.31
CA TYR A 57 -7.53 -5.38 -11.10
C TYR A 57 -6.33 -4.73 -10.40
N LEU A 58 -5.84 -5.33 -9.31
CA LEU A 58 -4.67 -4.82 -8.59
C LEU A 58 -3.40 -4.85 -9.45
N HIS A 59 -3.24 -5.90 -10.27
CA HIS A 59 -2.15 -6.01 -11.25
C HIS A 59 -2.17 -4.85 -12.24
N ARG A 60 -3.31 -4.57 -12.90
CA ARG A 60 -3.44 -3.41 -13.80
C ARG A 60 -3.15 -2.10 -13.10
N ALA A 61 -3.74 -1.87 -11.93
CA ALA A 61 -3.52 -0.65 -11.17
C ALA A 61 -2.04 -0.45 -10.79
N PHE A 62 -1.33 -1.54 -10.48
CA PHE A 62 0.11 -1.48 -10.20
C PHE A 62 0.93 -1.29 -11.48
N ALA A 63 0.60 -1.98 -12.57
CA ALA A 63 1.24 -1.80 -13.87
C ALA A 63 1.12 -0.34 -14.35
N ASP A 64 -0.05 0.28 -14.20
CA ASP A 64 -0.26 1.70 -14.49
C ASP A 64 0.66 2.61 -13.65
N GLU A 65 0.85 2.28 -12.37
CA GLU A 65 1.75 3.02 -11.50
C GLU A 65 3.22 2.88 -11.92
N LEU A 66 3.63 1.68 -12.39
CA LEU A 66 4.97 1.46 -12.93
C LEU A 66 5.18 2.21 -14.25
N MET A 67 4.20 2.17 -15.17
CA MET A 67 4.27 2.89 -16.44
C MET A 67 4.38 4.40 -16.25
N ARG A 68 3.72 4.94 -15.21
CA ARG A 68 3.86 6.35 -14.82
C ARG A 68 5.28 6.70 -14.37
N GLY A 69 6.05 5.76 -13.82
CA GLY A 69 7.49 5.91 -13.56
C GLY A 69 7.86 7.05 -12.60
N MET A 70 7.00 7.38 -11.63
CA MET A 70 7.17 8.53 -10.72
C MET A 70 7.32 8.17 -9.25
N THR A 71 7.07 6.92 -8.85
CA THR A 71 6.89 6.55 -7.43
C THR A 71 7.58 5.26 -7.05
N TYR A 72 7.55 4.25 -7.92
CA TYR A 72 8.25 2.97 -7.74
C TYR A 72 9.55 2.94 -8.55
N PRO A 73 10.62 2.29 -8.06
CA PRO A 73 11.88 2.14 -8.79
C PRO A 73 11.81 1.10 -9.92
N GLN A 74 10.78 0.24 -9.94
CA GLN A 74 10.61 -0.75 -11.00
C GLN A 74 10.30 -0.06 -12.33
N GLU A 75 11.01 -0.48 -13.37
CA GLU A 75 10.84 -0.03 -14.74
C GLU A 75 10.40 -1.24 -15.57
N ILE A 76 9.36 -1.05 -16.38
CA ILE A 76 8.99 -2.02 -17.43
C ILE A 76 9.82 -1.65 -18.65
N GLN A 77 10.78 -2.49 -19.03
CA GLN A 77 11.67 -2.17 -20.15
C GLN A 77 10.93 -2.23 -21.49
N ALA A 78 11.47 -1.54 -22.50
CA ALA A 78 10.88 -1.55 -23.83
C ALA A 78 10.82 -2.98 -24.39
N GLY A 79 9.62 -3.43 -24.73
CA GLY A 79 9.37 -4.79 -25.23
C GLY A 79 9.18 -5.85 -24.15
N GLU A 80 9.29 -5.50 -22.87
CA GLU A 80 8.93 -6.39 -21.76
C GLU A 80 7.45 -6.21 -21.37
N GLU A 81 6.83 -7.31 -20.97
CA GLU A 81 5.49 -7.32 -20.38
C GLU A 81 5.61 -7.53 -18.87
N TYR A 82 4.92 -6.69 -18.10
CA TYR A 82 4.78 -6.92 -16.67
C TYR A 82 3.62 -7.88 -16.41
N THR A 83 3.91 -9.17 -16.29
CA THR A 83 2.88 -10.21 -16.23
C THR A 83 2.18 -10.30 -14.88
N LEU A 84 1.03 -10.99 -14.86
CA LEU A 84 0.28 -11.26 -13.64
C LEU A 84 1.10 -12.08 -12.64
N GLU A 85 1.90 -13.04 -13.11
CA GLU A 85 2.77 -13.88 -12.28
C GLU A 85 3.86 -13.03 -11.61
N MET A 86 4.47 -12.09 -12.36
CA MET A 86 5.47 -11.15 -11.79
C MET A 86 4.85 -10.28 -10.70
N PHE A 87 3.60 -9.83 -10.91
CA PHE A 87 2.86 -9.09 -9.91
C PHE A 87 2.56 -9.92 -8.66
N GLN A 88 2.02 -11.12 -8.82
CA GLN A 88 1.73 -12.02 -7.70
C GLN A 88 3.00 -12.33 -6.89
N ALA A 89 4.09 -12.66 -7.58
CA ALA A 89 5.39 -12.95 -6.95
C ALA A 89 5.98 -11.74 -6.21
N TYR A 90 5.67 -10.52 -6.62
CA TYR A 90 6.18 -9.31 -5.96
C TYR A 90 5.27 -8.79 -4.84
N TYR A 91 3.98 -8.61 -5.16
CA TYR A 91 3.00 -7.91 -4.34
C TYR A 91 2.38 -8.84 -3.29
N PHE A 92 2.17 -10.12 -3.64
CA PHE A 92 1.66 -11.16 -2.75
C PHE A 92 2.76 -12.08 -2.18
N ALA A 93 4.02 -11.63 -2.19
CA ALA A 93 5.13 -12.36 -1.57
C ALA A 93 4.96 -12.57 -0.04
N ALA A 94 4.12 -11.77 0.61
CA ALA A 94 3.80 -11.86 2.02
C ALA A 94 2.37 -11.33 2.25
N ASP A 95 2.17 -10.49 3.26
CA ASP A 95 0.86 -10.00 3.67
C ASP A 95 0.37 -8.87 2.76
N VAL A 96 -0.88 -8.94 2.27
CA VAL A 96 -1.49 -7.87 1.46
C VAL A 96 -2.75 -7.36 2.13
N LEU A 97 -2.86 -6.05 2.26
CA LEU A 97 -3.99 -5.39 2.88
C LEU A 97 -4.72 -4.56 1.83
N VAL A 98 -6.00 -4.83 1.65
CA VAL A 98 -6.85 -4.20 0.63
C VAL A 98 -7.92 -3.35 1.31
N ALA A 99 -8.06 -2.12 0.86
CA ALA A 99 -9.07 -1.19 1.32
C ALA A 99 -10.26 -1.16 0.38
N VAL A 100 -11.46 -1.34 0.93
CA VAL A 100 -12.73 -1.19 0.22
C VAL A 100 -13.45 0.03 0.74
N MET A 101 -13.86 0.91 -0.17
CA MET A 101 -14.68 2.08 0.11
C MET A 101 -16.08 1.66 0.54
N SER A 102 -16.59 2.24 1.63
CA SER A 102 -17.97 2.04 2.08
C SER A 102 -18.98 2.55 1.03
N ASP A 103 -20.04 1.81 0.78
CA ASP A 103 -21.22 2.25 0.01
C ASP A 103 -22.24 3.03 0.86
N ARG A 104 -22.15 2.93 2.18
CA ARG A 104 -23.05 3.58 3.16
C ARG A 104 -22.25 4.34 4.21
N ALA A 105 -22.78 5.47 4.65
CA ALA A 105 -22.28 6.18 5.83
C ALA A 105 -22.59 5.38 7.11
N SER A 106 -21.74 5.52 8.13
CA SER A 106 -21.97 4.93 9.46
C SER A 106 -21.91 6.03 10.51
N GLU A 107 -22.84 6.05 11.46
CA GLU A 107 -22.95 7.15 12.44
C GLU A 107 -21.73 7.26 13.37
N GLU A 108 -21.08 6.12 13.68
CA GLU A 108 -19.89 6.09 14.52
C GLU A 108 -18.82 5.14 13.93
N ILE A 109 -17.66 5.70 13.58
CA ILE A 109 -16.52 4.94 13.07
C ILE A 109 -15.37 5.11 14.05
N ILE A 110 -14.95 4.01 14.67
CA ILE A 110 -13.75 3.93 15.49
C ILE A 110 -12.64 3.33 14.62
N ASP A 111 -11.53 4.06 14.45
CA ASP A 111 -10.39 3.59 13.66
C ASP A 111 -9.82 2.30 14.26
N GLY A 112 -9.69 1.25 13.43
CA GLY A 112 -9.20 -0.05 13.85
C GLY A 112 -10.27 -0.95 14.49
N ALA A 113 -11.54 -0.54 14.55
CA ALA A 113 -12.61 -1.39 15.04
C ALA A 113 -12.76 -2.64 14.17
N GLU A 114 -12.70 -3.81 14.78
CA GLU A 114 -12.86 -5.10 14.11
C GLU A 114 -14.31 -5.32 13.69
N VAL A 115 -14.51 -5.85 12.49
CA VAL A 115 -15.83 -6.11 11.93
C VAL A 115 -15.89 -7.46 11.23
N GLN A 116 -17.04 -8.11 11.35
CA GLN A 116 -17.34 -9.35 10.63
C GLN A 116 -18.04 -9.01 9.32
N LEU A 117 -17.26 -8.74 8.28
CA LEU A 117 -17.73 -8.47 6.93
C LEU A 117 -16.76 -9.14 5.96
N SER A 118 -17.25 -9.96 5.03
CA SER A 118 -16.39 -10.52 3.99
C SER A 118 -16.11 -9.48 2.89
N ILE A 119 -14.93 -9.55 2.27
CA ILE A 119 -14.60 -8.67 1.14
C ILE A 119 -15.57 -8.90 -0.04
N LYS A 120 -16.02 -10.14 -0.27
CA LYS A 120 -16.99 -10.47 -1.30
C LYS A 120 -18.30 -9.71 -1.11
N ASN A 121 -18.82 -9.68 0.11
CA ASN A 121 -20.05 -8.93 0.42
C ASN A 121 -19.80 -7.42 0.32
N ALA A 122 -18.61 -6.95 0.69
CA ALA A 122 -18.28 -5.54 0.57
C ALA A 122 -18.20 -5.08 -0.88
N VAL A 123 -17.70 -5.89 -1.82
CA VAL A 123 -17.62 -5.50 -3.24
C VAL A 123 -18.87 -5.86 -4.04
N ASP A 124 -19.83 -6.58 -3.44
CA ASP A 124 -21.01 -7.10 -4.14
C ASP A 124 -21.84 -5.98 -4.81
N GLY A 125 -22.29 -6.25 -6.04
CA GLY A 125 -23.06 -5.30 -6.85
C GLY A 125 -22.30 -4.05 -7.31
N ARG A 126 -20.98 -3.95 -7.09
CA ARG A 126 -20.13 -2.80 -7.48
C ARG A 126 -18.98 -3.24 -8.37
N THR A 127 -18.49 -2.35 -9.22
CA THR A 127 -17.24 -2.64 -9.93
C THR A 127 -16.06 -2.51 -8.98
N LEU A 128 -14.98 -3.29 -9.23
CA LEU A 128 -13.76 -3.19 -8.43
C LEU A 128 -13.14 -1.79 -8.49
N GLU A 129 -13.26 -1.10 -9.62
CA GLU A 129 -12.73 0.25 -9.78
C GLU A 129 -13.45 1.30 -8.93
N GLU A 130 -14.75 1.12 -8.70
CA GLU A 130 -15.54 1.99 -7.82
C GLU A 130 -15.24 1.75 -6.35
N CYS A 131 -14.99 0.49 -5.95
CA CYS A 131 -14.96 0.11 -4.54
C CYS A 131 -13.57 -0.17 -3.96
N ILE A 132 -12.60 -0.65 -4.75
CA ILE A 132 -11.23 -0.87 -4.26
C ILE A 132 -10.53 0.49 -4.15
N ALA A 133 -10.41 0.97 -2.92
CA ALA A 133 -9.84 2.29 -2.62
C ALA A 133 -8.31 2.30 -2.76
N GLY A 134 -7.66 1.18 -2.46
CA GLY A 134 -6.22 1.02 -2.52
C GLY A 134 -5.75 -0.22 -1.79
N CYS A 135 -4.46 -0.46 -1.78
CA CYS A 135 -3.87 -1.60 -1.07
C CYS A 135 -2.42 -1.31 -0.68
N TYR A 136 -1.87 -2.16 0.18
CA TYR A 136 -0.44 -2.21 0.45
C TYR A 136 -0.01 -3.62 0.79
N TYR A 137 1.23 -3.96 0.47
CA TYR A 137 1.86 -5.16 1.00
C TYR A 137 2.64 -4.85 2.27
N VAL A 138 2.87 -5.85 3.12
CA VAL A 138 3.83 -5.80 4.23
C VAL A 138 4.71 -7.04 4.14
N LYS A 139 6.02 -6.84 4.06
CA LYS A 139 6.99 -7.95 3.96
C LYS A 139 8.27 -7.63 4.73
N PRO A 140 9.10 -8.63 5.07
CA PRO A 140 10.39 -8.36 5.68
C PRO A 140 11.25 -7.52 4.75
N ASN A 141 11.88 -6.46 5.27
CA ASN A 141 12.78 -5.63 4.47
C ASN A 141 14.14 -6.31 4.25
N TYR A 142 14.53 -7.17 5.20
CA TYR A 142 15.81 -7.85 5.23
C TYR A 142 15.62 -9.34 5.56
N PRO A 143 16.55 -10.22 5.16
CA PRO A 143 16.49 -11.64 5.49
C PRO A 143 16.87 -11.92 6.95
N GLY A 144 16.42 -13.09 7.45
CA GLY A 144 16.94 -13.74 8.66
C GLY A 144 16.94 -12.83 9.89
N ARG A 145 18.15 -12.50 10.38
CA ARG A 145 18.38 -11.76 11.63
C ARG A 145 17.72 -10.37 11.68
N SER A 146 17.43 -9.79 10.52
CA SER A 146 16.82 -8.47 10.40
C SER A 146 15.38 -8.50 9.88
N SER A 147 14.76 -9.70 9.82
CA SER A 147 13.40 -9.89 9.28
C SER A 147 12.28 -9.32 10.17
N HIS A 148 12.59 -8.94 11.41
CA HIS A 148 11.69 -8.22 12.32
C HIS A 148 11.42 -6.76 11.86
N ILE A 149 12.22 -6.26 10.92
CA ILE A 149 12.01 -4.95 10.28
C ILE A 149 11.26 -5.16 8.95
N CYS A 150 10.05 -4.62 8.83
CA CYS A 150 9.27 -4.71 7.60
C CYS A 150 9.50 -3.53 6.66
N ASN A 151 9.02 -3.73 5.44
CA ASN A 151 8.81 -2.73 4.42
C ASN A 151 7.38 -2.87 3.88
N ALA A 152 6.81 -1.77 3.40
CA ALA A 152 5.52 -1.74 2.75
C ALA A 152 5.57 -0.86 1.50
N GLY A 153 4.78 -1.24 0.49
CA GLY A 153 4.52 -0.43 -0.70
C GLY A 153 3.03 -0.20 -0.79
N PHE A 154 2.64 1.04 -1.06
CA PHE A 154 1.25 1.48 -1.10
C PHE A 154 0.82 1.77 -2.54
N LEU A 155 -0.43 1.47 -2.84
CA LEU A 155 -1.05 1.75 -4.12
C LEU A 155 -2.44 2.35 -3.90
N VAL A 156 -2.68 3.50 -4.52
CA VAL A 156 -4.00 4.12 -4.60
C VAL A 156 -4.34 4.30 -6.08
N PRO A 157 -5.34 3.57 -6.61
CA PRO A 157 -5.79 3.70 -7.99
C PRO A 157 -6.10 5.17 -8.33
N PRO A 158 -5.80 5.63 -9.56
CA PRO A 158 -6.05 7.02 -9.96
C PRO A 158 -7.48 7.52 -9.65
N SER A 159 -8.49 6.68 -9.85
CA SER A 159 -9.91 6.97 -9.58
C SER A 159 -10.22 7.25 -8.10
N GLN A 160 -9.34 6.86 -7.17
CA GLN A 160 -9.53 6.96 -5.72
C GLN A 160 -8.62 8.01 -5.06
N ARG A 161 -7.77 8.70 -5.84
CA ARG A 161 -6.85 9.74 -5.34
C ARG A 161 -7.60 10.99 -4.92
N GLY A 162 -6.96 11.80 -4.06
CA GLY A 162 -7.55 13.05 -3.57
C GLY A 162 -8.70 12.89 -2.56
N ARG A 163 -8.98 11.64 -2.12
CA ARG A 163 -10.05 11.30 -1.16
C ARG A 163 -9.54 11.02 0.26
N GLY A 164 -8.23 11.17 0.52
CA GLY A 164 -7.63 10.86 1.83
C GLY A 164 -7.32 9.38 2.05
N VAL A 165 -7.47 8.53 1.03
CA VAL A 165 -7.23 7.07 1.12
C VAL A 165 -5.82 6.75 1.59
N GLY A 166 -4.79 7.39 1.03
CA GLY A 166 -3.40 7.12 1.41
C GLY A 166 -3.13 7.33 2.91
N ALA A 167 -3.77 8.34 3.52
CA ALA A 167 -3.67 8.58 4.95
C ALA A 167 -4.35 7.47 5.77
N VAL A 168 -5.46 6.91 5.30
CA VAL A 168 -6.12 5.76 5.95
C VAL A 168 -5.27 4.50 5.82
N LEU A 169 -4.74 4.21 4.62
CA LEU A 169 -3.84 3.07 4.42
C LEU A 169 -2.65 3.15 5.37
N ALA A 170 -2.01 4.31 5.49
CA ALA A 170 -0.87 4.51 6.36
C ALA A 170 -1.20 4.37 7.86
N ARG A 171 -2.36 4.86 8.33
CA ARG A 171 -2.81 4.60 9.72
C ARG A 171 -3.10 3.13 9.96
N SER A 172 -3.77 2.47 9.01
CA SER A 172 -4.03 1.03 9.10
C SER A 172 -2.74 0.21 9.12
N TYR A 173 -1.72 0.63 8.36
CA TYR A 173 -0.41 -0.01 8.36
C TYR A 173 0.24 -0.01 9.76
N LEU A 174 0.16 1.11 10.49
CA LEU A 174 0.65 1.17 11.87
C LEU A 174 -0.13 0.26 12.84
N TYR A 175 -1.37 -0.09 12.52
CA TYR A 175 -2.15 -1.05 13.30
C TYR A 175 -1.81 -2.51 12.97
N TYR A 176 -1.66 -2.82 11.68
CA TYR A 176 -1.48 -4.19 11.20
C TYR A 176 -0.03 -4.67 11.26
N ALA A 177 0.95 -3.84 10.92
CA ALA A 177 2.36 -4.25 10.89
C ALA A 177 2.87 -4.84 12.22
N PRO A 178 2.62 -4.24 13.40
CA PRO A 178 3.00 -4.87 14.67
C PRO A 178 2.22 -6.15 14.98
N LYS A 179 0.95 -6.26 14.55
CA LYS A 179 0.15 -7.49 14.70
C LYS A 179 0.61 -8.63 13.81
N LEU A 180 1.28 -8.31 12.70
CA LEU A 180 2.01 -9.28 11.88
C LEU A 180 3.34 -9.71 12.55
N GLY A 181 3.69 -9.17 13.72
CA GLY A 181 4.89 -9.54 14.48
C GLY A 181 6.15 -8.79 14.06
N TYR A 182 6.02 -7.65 13.37
CA TYR A 182 7.15 -6.77 13.11
C TYR A 182 7.39 -5.80 14.27
N GLU A 183 8.65 -5.45 14.51
CA GLU A 183 9.05 -4.51 15.57
C GLU A 183 9.31 -3.10 15.04
N ALA A 184 9.65 -2.99 13.76
CA ALA A 184 9.94 -1.72 13.10
C ALA A 184 9.63 -1.76 11.60
N SER A 185 9.62 -0.58 10.98
CA SER A 185 9.42 -0.35 9.56
C SER A 185 10.59 0.42 8.97
N VAL A 186 10.98 0.06 7.76
CA VAL A 186 11.86 0.83 6.88
C VAL A 186 11.21 1.00 5.50
N PHE A 187 11.15 2.24 5.02
CA PHE A 187 10.88 2.54 3.61
C PHE A 187 12.19 2.99 2.96
N ASN A 188 12.70 2.19 2.03
CA ASN A 188 14.04 2.39 1.47
C ASN A 188 14.14 3.57 0.48
N LEU A 189 13.09 3.81 -0.31
CA LEU A 189 13.11 4.74 -1.42
C LEU A 189 11.83 5.59 -1.45
N VAL A 190 11.74 6.56 -0.55
CA VAL A 190 10.69 7.60 -0.63
C VAL A 190 11.26 8.82 -1.34
N TYR A 191 10.98 8.95 -2.64
CA TYR A 191 11.48 10.04 -3.47
C TYR A 191 11.04 11.41 -2.95
N VAL A 192 11.96 12.38 -2.92
CA VAL A 192 11.73 13.70 -2.31
C VAL A 192 10.64 14.52 -3.02
N ASN A 193 10.42 14.27 -4.31
CA ASN A 193 9.37 14.91 -5.10
C ASN A 193 7.97 14.31 -4.82
N ASN A 194 7.88 13.17 -4.13
CA ASN A 194 6.61 12.65 -3.62
C ASN A 194 6.27 13.31 -2.27
N THR A 195 5.99 14.61 -2.33
CA THR A 195 5.77 15.47 -1.16
C THR A 195 4.60 15.00 -0.29
N ALA A 196 3.58 14.38 -0.89
CA ALA A 196 2.46 13.79 -0.16
C ALA A 196 2.90 12.63 0.74
N SER A 197 3.73 11.71 0.20
CA SER A 197 4.29 10.58 0.95
C SER A 197 5.22 11.06 2.06
N VAL A 198 6.14 11.98 1.75
CA VAL A 198 7.08 12.55 2.73
C VAL A 198 6.35 13.16 3.93
N ARG A 199 5.38 14.05 3.68
CA ARG A 199 4.59 14.69 4.75
C ARG A 199 3.78 13.68 5.56
N LEU A 200 3.23 12.66 4.92
CA LEU A 200 2.46 11.63 5.58
C LEU A 200 3.32 10.83 6.56
N TRP A 201 4.51 10.41 6.15
CA TRP A 201 5.40 9.64 7.02
C TRP A 201 5.95 10.47 8.17
N GLU A 202 6.30 11.74 7.94
CA GLU A 202 6.69 12.67 9.01
C GLU A 202 5.56 12.86 10.02
N ALA A 203 4.32 13.08 9.56
CA ALA A 203 3.15 13.25 10.42
C ALA A 203 2.81 11.99 11.23
N LEU A 204 3.17 10.80 10.72
CA LEU A 204 3.03 9.52 11.40
C LEU A 204 4.26 9.13 12.23
N GLY A 205 5.16 10.09 12.48
CA GLY A 205 6.32 9.93 13.35
C GLY A 205 7.36 8.94 12.82
N PHE A 206 7.49 8.80 11.49
CA PHE A 206 8.68 8.20 10.91
C PHE A 206 9.81 9.21 10.90
N THR A 207 11.02 8.73 11.17
CA THR A 207 12.24 9.53 11.09
C THR A 207 12.89 9.35 9.72
N LYS A 208 13.48 10.41 9.18
CA LYS A 208 14.35 10.34 8.00
C LYS A 208 15.70 9.77 8.44
N ALA A 209 15.85 8.46 8.36
CA ALA A 209 17.06 7.74 8.73
C ALA A 209 18.24 8.02 7.77
N GLY A 210 17.96 8.45 6.54
CA GLY A 210 18.98 8.82 5.57
C GLY A 210 18.42 9.47 4.32
N LEU A 211 19.32 9.98 3.49
CA LEU A 211 19.06 10.53 2.16
C LEU A 211 20.03 9.89 1.17
N ILE A 212 19.50 9.36 0.07
CA ILE A 212 20.28 8.83 -1.05
C ILE A 212 20.18 9.85 -2.19
N PRO A 213 21.27 10.58 -2.51
CA PRO A 213 21.26 11.53 -3.61
C PRO A 213 21.05 10.81 -4.96
N ARG A 214 20.24 11.41 -5.84
CA ARG A 214 19.99 10.94 -7.22
C ARG A 214 19.60 9.45 -7.29
N ALA A 215 18.85 8.97 -6.30
CA ALA A 215 18.51 7.57 -6.11
C ALA A 215 17.66 6.96 -7.23
N GLY A 216 16.73 7.73 -7.80
CA GLY A 216 15.80 7.25 -8.82
C GLY A 216 15.91 8.07 -10.10
N ARG A 217 15.95 7.38 -11.25
CA ARG A 217 15.70 7.97 -12.57
C ARG A 217 14.20 7.87 -12.84
N LEU A 218 13.49 8.99 -12.71
CA LEU A 218 12.02 9.04 -12.75
C LEU A 218 11.53 9.90 -13.90
N ARG A 219 10.33 9.61 -14.39
CA ARG A 219 9.63 10.51 -15.32
C ARG A 219 9.31 11.83 -14.62
N LYS A 220 9.40 12.93 -15.37
CA LYS A 220 9.14 14.27 -14.84
C LYS A 220 7.67 14.45 -14.49
N GLN A 221 7.41 15.07 -13.33
CA GLN A 221 6.03 15.26 -12.83
C GLN A 221 5.21 16.25 -13.67
N ASP A 222 5.86 17.15 -14.41
CA ASP A 222 5.20 18.13 -15.28
C ASP A 222 4.68 17.52 -16.60
N GLY A 223 4.93 16.22 -16.83
CA GLY A 223 4.52 15.51 -18.03
C GLY A 223 5.37 15.80 -19.26
N SER A 224 6.44 16.60 -19.13
CA SER A 224 7.39 16.83 -20.21
C SER A 224 8.19 15.56 -20.50
N GLU A 225 8.68 15.45 -21.74
CA GLU A 225 9.47 14.30 -22.15
C GLU A 225 10.78 14.16 -21.36
N GLY A 226 11.20 12.90 -21.20
CA GLY A 226 12.43 12.51 -20.51
C GLY A 226 12.26 12.24 -19.03
N GLU A 227 13.40 12.21 -18.35
CA GLU A 227 13.52 11.75 -16.96
C GLU A 227 14.45 12.68 -16.18
N GLU A 228 14.35 12.60 -14.86
CA GLU A 228 15.17 13.32 -13.91
C GLU A 228 15.69 12.39 -12.80
N PHE A 229 16.87 12.71 -12.27
CA PHE A 229 17.42 12.00 -11.13
C PHE A 229 16.97 12.66 -9.83
N ILE A 230 16.25 11.90 -9.02
CA ILE A 230 15.59 12.37 -7.81
C ILE A 230 16.18 11.69 -6.58
N ASP A 231 16.45 12.48 -5.55
CA ASP A 231 16.88 12.00 -4.25
C ASP A 231 15.78 11.15 -3.58
N ALA A 232 16.16 10.23 -2.69
CA ALA A 232 15.20 9.45 -1.91
C ALA A 232 15.55 9.44 -0.41
N TYR A 233 14.55 9.68 0.43
CA TYR A 233 14.67 9.45 1.86
C TYR A 233 14.54 7.95 2.17
N VAL A 234 15.36 7.51 3.13
CA VAL A 234 15.11 6.28 3.89
C VAL A 234 14.32 6.68 5.13
N PHE A 235 13.11 6.15 5.30
CA PHE A 235 12.32 6.37 6.50
C PHE A 235 12.42 5.17 7.44
N TYR A 236 12.40 5.43 8.75
CA TYR A 236 12.41 4.42 9.80
C TYR A 236 11.39 4.74 10.89
N ARG A 237 10.77 3.71 11.48
CA ARG A 237 9.93 3.84 12.68
C ARG A 237 9.93 2.52 13.47
N ARG A 238 10.07 2.58 14.80
CA ARG A 238 9.72 1.45 15.68
C ARG A 238 8.24 1.49 16.02
N PHE A 239 7.63 0.33 16.22
CA PHE A 239 6.19 0.26 16.55
C PHE A 239 5.88 0.33 18.05
N ASP A 240 6.89 0.23 18.91
CA ASP A 240 6.77 0.28 20.38
C ASP A 240 6.93 1.70 20.97
N GLN A 241 6.90 2.74 20.13
CA GLN A 241 7.04 4.15 20.49
C GLN A 241 5.71 4.89 20.57
#